data_AF-D3DBD1-F1
#
_entry.id   AF-D3DBD1-F1
#
_cell.length_a   1.000
_cell.length_b   1.000
_cell.length_c   1.000
_cell.angle_alpha   90.00
_cell.angle_beta   90.00
_cell.angle_gamma   90.00
#
_symmetry.space_group_name_H-M   'P 1'
#
loop_
_entity.id
_entity.type
_entity.pdbx_description
1 polymer ?
#
loop_
_entity_poly.entity_id
_entity_poly.type
_entity_poly.pdbx_seq_one_letter_code
_entity_poly.pdbx_strand_id
1 'polypeptide(L)' 'MDGWTAAWLLWGVMFLAIELPAVFNKTDGDTLSEHIRAWFALRGKPKGWQVRRLALAGFFAWFIVHLFTTWG' A
#
# COMPACT_ATOMS: atom_id res chain seq x y z
N MET A 1 -16.44 14.01 -19.28
CA MET A 1 -15.44 13.38 -18.40
C MET A 1 -15.41 11.91 -18.75
N ASP A 2 -14.22 11.33 -18.90
CA ASP A 2 -14.09 9.89 -19.17
C ASP A 2 -14.52 9.07 -17.93
N GLY A 3 -15.07 7.88 -18.15
CA GLY A 3 -15.56 7.00 -17.07
C GLY A 3 -14.44 6.63 -16.09
N TRP A 4 -13.21 6.48 -16.60
CA TRP A 4 -12.03 6.26 -15.77
C TRP A 4 -11.69 7.44 -14.88
N THR A 5 -11.80 8.68 -15.40
CA THR A 5 -11.58 9.89 -14.59
C THR A 5 -12.57 9.97 -13.43
N ALA A 6 -13.84 9.60 -13.67
CA ALA A 6 -14.85 9.58 -12.61
C ALA A 6 -14.55 8.51 -11.54
N ALA A 7 -14.10 7.32 -11.95
CA ALA A 7 -13.69 6.26 -11.04
C ALA A 7 -12.52 6.68 -10.14
N TRP A 8 -11.50 7.34 -10.72
CA TRP A 8 -10.37 7.87 -9.95
C TRP A 8 -10.79 8.93 -8.93
N LEU A 9 -11.69 9.85 -9.32
CA LEU A 9 -12.21 10.87 -8.42
C LEU A 9 -13.03 10.26 -7.28
N LEU A 10 -13.92 9.30 -7.59
CA LEU A 10 -14.71 8.60 -6.59
C LEU A 10 -13.82 7.87 -5.59
N TRP A 11 -12.80 7.16 -6.09
CA TRP A 11 -11.82 6.48 -5.24
C TRP A 11 -11.07 7.45 -4.32
N GLY A 12 -10.62 8.60 -4.84
CA GLY A 12 -9.94 9.63 -4.04
C GLY A 12 -10.84 10.23 -2.96
N VAL A 13 -12.11 10.50 -3.27
CA VAL A 13 -13.10 10.99 -2.30
C VAL A 13 -13.38 9.94 -1.22
N MET A 14 -13.56 8.67 -1.60
CA MET A 14 -13.73 7.58 -0.63
C MET A 14 -12.52 7.42 0.27
N PHE A 15 -11.30 7.53 -0.27
CA PHE A 15 -10.07 7.49 0.50
C PHE A 15 -10.04 8.60 1.56
N LEU A 16 -10.31 9.85 1.17
CA LEU A 16 -10.34 10.97 2.11
C LEU A 16 -11.43 10.82 3.17
N ALA A 17 -12.61 10.33 2.80
CA ALA A 17 -13.71 10.11 3.73
C ALA A 17 -13.39 9.07 4.82
N ILE A 18 -12.53 8.09 4.52
CA ILE A 18 -12.09 7.07 5.47
C ILE A 18 -10.88 7.55 6.28
N GLU A 19 -9.87 8.09 5.60
CA GLU A 19 -8.59 8.44 6.23
C GLU A 19 -8.69 9.69 7.12
N LEU A 20 -9.49 10.71 6.73
CA LEU A 20 -9.59 11.94 7.52
C LEU A 20 -10.14 11.69 8.93
N PRO A 21 -11.30 11.01 9.12
CA PRO A 21 -11.77 10.65 10.46
C PRO A 21 -10.76 9.80 11.23
N ALA A 22 -10.09 8.83 10.58
CA ALA A 22 -9.11 7.97 11.21
C ALA A 22 -7.89 8.77 11.73
N VAL A 23 -7.40 9.75 10.96
CA VAL A 23 -6.31 10.65 11.37
C VAL A 23 -6.69 11.53 12.57
N PHE A 24 -7.94 11.99 12.62
CA PHE A 24 -8.42 12.81 13.75
C PHE A 24 -8.74 11.98 15.00
N ASN A 25 -9.25 10.75 14.83
CA ASN A 25 -9.64 9.88 15.95
C ASN A 25 -8.44 9.17 16.62
N LYS A 26 -7.26 9.14 15.97
CA LYS A 26 -6.01 8.53 16.48
C LYS A 26 -6.20 7.15 17.13
N THR A 27 -7.17 6.38 16.69
CA THR A 27 -7.32 4.98 17.10
C THR A 27 -6.24 4.16 16.42
N ASP A 28 -5.48 3.40 17.21
CA ASP A 28 -4.42 2.54 16.70
C ASP A 28 -5.00 1.49 15.73
N GLY A 29 -4.55 1.54 14.47
CA GLY A 29 -4.92 0.57 13.44
C GLY A 29 -6.02 1.03 12.48
N ASP A 30 -6.54 2.24 12.60
CA ASP A 30 -7.64 2.72 11.74
C ASP A 30 -7.17 3.41 10.46
N THR A 31 -5.91 3.86 10.40
CA THR A 31 -5.41 4.56 9.20
C THR A 31 -4.82 3.59 8.17
N LEU A 32 -4.95 3.92 6.88
CA LEU A 32 -4.30 3.19 5.81
C LEU A 32 -2.78 3.27 5.94
N SER A 33 -2.26 4.39 6.44
CA SER A 33 -0.82 4.54 6.73
C SER A 33 -0.31 3.50 7.73
N GLU A 34 -1.11 3.11 8.73
CA GLU A 34 -0.78 2.07 9.69
C GLU A 34 -0.86 0.67 9.08
N HIS A 35 -1.83 0.42 8.20
CA HIS A 35 -1.91 -0.82 7.44
C HIS A 35 -0.69 -1.01 6.54
N ILE A 36 -0.28 0.04 5.82
CA ILE A 36 0.97 0.04 5.05
C ILE A 36 2.15 -0.27 5.98
N ARG A 37 2.28 0.44 7.09
CA ARG A 37 3.35 0.17 8.07
C ARG A 37 3.30 -1.27 8.61
N ALA A 38 2.13 -1.86 8.80
CA ALA A 38 1.97 -3.25 9.23
C ALA A 38 2.36 -4.25 8.14
N TRP A 39 2.02 -3.99 6.87
CA TRP A 39 2.41 -4.82 5.72
C TRP A 39 3.92 -4.85 5.53
N PHE A 40 4.57 -3.69 5.66
CA PHE A 40 6.03 -3.58 5.65
C PHE A 40 6.68 -3.97 6.99
N ALA A 41 5.86 -4.33 7.99
CA ALA A 41 6.17 -4.49 9.41
C ALA A 41 7.24 -3.51 9.95
N LEU A 42 6.94 -2.23 9.78
CA LEU A 42 7.63 -1.12 10.39
C LEU A 42 7.25 -0.92 11.87
N ARG A 43 6.16 -1.56 12.35
CA ARG A 43 5.64 -1.44 13.73
C ARG A 43 5.83 -2.71 14.58
N GLY A 44 6.89 -3.48 14.32
CA GLY A 44 7.25 -4.69 15.06
C GLY A 44 7.64 -5.85 14.14
N LYS A 45 8.17 -6.94 14.71
CA LYS A 45 8.54 -8.17 13.97
C LYS A 45 7.50 -9.27 14.20
N PRO A 46 6.30 -9.20 13.61
CA PRO A 46 5.32 -10.28 13.74
C PRO A 46 5.87 -11.59 13.16
N LYS A 47 5.36 -12.73 13.65
CA LYS A 47 5.75 -14.05 13.12
C LYS A 47 5.55 -14.07 11.60
N GLY A 48 6.60 -14.43 10.86
CA GLY A 48 6.58 -14.49 9.39
C GLY A 48 6.98 -13.20 8.64
N TRP A 49 7.39 -12.12 9.32
CA TRP A 49 7.83 -10.89 8.63
C TRP A 49 9.03 -11.09 7.70
N GLN A 50 9.96 -11.99 8.06
CA GLN A 50 11.10 -12.32 7.20
C GLN A 50 10.64 -12.91 5.86
N VAL A 51 9.65 -13.79 5.87
CA VAL A 51 9.07 -14.40 4.66
C VAL A 51 8.41 -13.33 3.78
N ARG A 52 7.60 -12.44 4.39
CA ARG A 52 6.99 -11.30 3.67
C ARG A 52 8.04 -10.42 3.02
N ARG A 53 9.11 -10.09 3.74
CA ARG A 53 10.20 -9.23 3.25
C ARG A 53 11.00 -9.90 2.14
N LEU A 54 11.27 -11.19 2.23
CA LEU A 54 11.93 -11.97 1.18
C LEU A 54 11.05 -12.07 -0.08
N ALA A 55 9.75 -12.31 0.08
CA ALA A 55 8.82 -12.30 -1.04
C ALA A 55 8.75 -10.93 -1.72
N LEU A 56 8.72 -9.84 -0.93
CA LEU A 56 8.74 -8.47 -1.45
C LEU A 56 10.05 -8.16 -2.20
N ALA A 57 11.19 -8.57 -1.65
CA ALA A 57 12.48 -8.39 -2.28
C ALA A 57 12.60 -9.19 -3.58
N GLY A 58 12.12 -10.45 -3.60
CA GLY A 58 12.05 -11.27 -4.80
C GLY A 58 11.13 -10.66 -5.87
N PHE A 59 9.97 -10.15 -5.45
CA PHE A 59 9.06 -9.43 -6.34
C PHE A 59 9.72 -8.19 -6.94
N PHE A 60 10.39 -7.35 -6.15
CA PHE A 60 11.08 -6.18 -6.68
C PHE A 60 12.25 -6.55 -7.58
N ALA A 61 13.03 -7.57 -7.25
CA ALA A 61 14.12 -8.06 -8.10
C ALA A 61 13.58 -8.52 -9.46
N TRP A 62 12.52 -9.34 -9.46
CA TRP A 62 11.84 -9.75 -10.68
C TRP A 62 11.24 -8.55 -11.43
N PHE A 63 10.58 -7.63 -10.74
CA PHE A 63 9.92 -6.47 -11.34
C PHE A 63 10.93 -5.53 -12.01
N ILE A 64 12.07 -5.28 -11.37
CA ILE A 64 13.18 -4.51 -11.95
C ILE A 64 13.67 -5.18 -13.23
N VAL A 65 13.99 -6.47 -13.17
CA VAL A 65 14.39 -7.24 -14.37
C VAL A 65 13.32 -7.15 -15.44
N HIS A 66 12.04 -7.34 -15.08
CA HIS A 66 10.92 -7.25 -16.02
C HIS A 66 10.80 -5.86 -16.66
N LEU A 67 10.96 -4.77 -15.90
CA LEU A 67 10.97 -3.42 -16.47
C LEU A 67 12.12 -3.21 -17.46
N PHE A 68 13.32 -3.71 -17.14
CA PHE A 68 14.48 -3.54 -18.03
C PHE A 68 14.51 -4.52 -19.21
N THR A 69 13.91 -5.70 -19.09
CA THR A 69 13.90 -6.74 -20.12
C THR A 69 12.70 -6.64 -21.04
N THR A 70 11.55 -6.17 -20.56
CA THR A 70 10.30 -6.13 -21.35
C THR A 70 10.11 -4.80 -22.08
N TRP A 71 10.99 -3.82 -21.87
CA TRP A 71 10.99 -2.52 -22.53
C TRP A 71 12.26 -2.26 -23.37
N GLY A 72 13.09 -3.27 -23.59
CA GLY A 72 14.31 -3.22 -24.43
C GLY A 72 14.12 -3.92 -25.76
#